data_AF-A0AA39UBW7-F1
#
_entry.id   AF-A0AA39UBW7-F1
#
_cell.length_a   1.000
_cell.length_b   1.000
_cell.length_c   1.000
_cell.angle_alpha   90.00
_cell.angle_beta   90.00
_cell.angle_gamma   90.00
#
_symmetry.space_group_name_H-M   'P 1'
#
loop_
_entity.id
_entity.type
_entity.pdbx_description
1 polymer ?
#
loop_
_entity_poly.entity_id
_entity_poly.type
_entity_poly.pdbx_seq_one_letter_code
_entity_poly.pdbx_strand_id
1 'polypeptide(L)'
;MPDRDNVRATPEHIWKTHAKSVYDSTKDISPPTAYSGRTVRVRSNIMDSYAMLSNLLQRNNVRRELAKASRHEKKGVKRRRLASETWRRVFAHEVRNSVQLVAKIRSRGA
;
A
#
# COMPACT_ATOMS: atom_id res chain seq x y z
N MET A 1 -37.27 -30.16 -13.28
CA MET A 1 -37.05 -30.19 -11.81
C MET A 1 -35.61 -29.81 -11.57
N PRO A 2 -35.28 -28.63 -11.02
CA PRO A 2 -33.88 -28.32 -10.72
C PRO A 2 -33.47 -29.00 -9.40
N ASP A 3 -32.28 -29.58 -9.47
CA ASP A 3 -31.58 -30.42 -8.51
C ASP A 3 -31.40 -29.73 -7.14
N ARG A 4 -31.85 -30.39 -6.05
CA ARG A 4 -31.91 -29.81 -4.69
C ARG A 4 -30.60 -29.94 -3.91
N ASP A 5 -29.58 -30.56 -4.48
CA ASP A 5 -28.44 -31.07 -3.69
C ASP A 5 -27.12 -30.33 -3.87
N ASN A 6 -27.08 -29.20 -4.61
CA ASN A 6 -25.84 -28.41 -4.80
C ASN A 6 -25.94 -26.95 -4.36
N VAL A 7 -26.48 -26.72 -3.16
CA VAL A 7 -26.55 -25.39 -2.51
C VAL A 7 -25.14 -24.81 -2.30
N ARG A 8 -24.10 -25.64 -2.21
CA ARG A 8 -22.71 -25.21 -1.94
C ARG A 8 -22.02 -24.55 -3.14
N ALA A 9 -22.44 -24.84 -4.38
CA ALA A 9 -21.84 -24.28 -5.59
C ALA A 9 -22.65 -23.14 -6.24
N THR A 10 -23.84 -22.83 -5.72
CA THR A 10 -24.64 -21.72 -6.25
C THR A 10 -23.90 -20.39 -6.02
N PRO A 11 -23.85 -19.48 -7.01
CA PRO A 11 -23.19 -18.17 -6.86
C PRO A 11 -23.63 -17.40 -5.62
N GLU A 12 -24.91 -17.50 -5.25
CA GLU A 12 -25.45 -16.90 -4.03
C GLU A 12 -24.81 -17.43 -2.75
N HIS A 13 -24.52 -18.73 -2.69
CA HIS A 13 -23.92 -19.35 -1.51
C HIS A 13 -22.44 -18.94 -1.37
N ILE A 14 -21.72 -18.91 -2.49
CA ILE A 14 -20.33 -18.42 -2.54
C ILE A 14 -20.28 -16.96 -2.08
N TRP A 15 -21.19 -16.13 -2.58
CA TRP A 15 -21.29 -14.73 -2.19
C TRP A 15 -21.63 -14.59 -0.70
N LYS A 16 -22.63 -15.30 -0.18
CA LYS A 16 -23.01 -15.26 1.25
C LYS A 16 -21.87 -15.69 2.16
N THR A 17 -21.14 -16.73 1.78
CA THR A 17 -19.98 -17.23 2.54
C THR A 17 -18.84 -16.23 2.54
N HIS A 18 -18.53 -15.64 1.38
CA HIS A 18 -17.52 -14.60 1.26
C HIS A 18 -17.91 -13.34 2.03
N ALA A 19 -19.16 -12.88 1.90
CA ALA A 19 -19.69 -11.73 2.62
C ALA A 19 -19.62 -11.92 4.14
N LYS A 20 -19.98 -13.12 4.64
CA LYS A 20 -19.86 -13.46 6.05
C LYS A 20 -18.41 -13.46 6.53
N SER A 21 -17.49 -14.03 5.75
CA SER A 21 -16.05 -14.03 6.06
C SER A 21 -15.45 -12.62 6.12
N VAL A 22 -15.82 -11.76 5.16
CA VAL A 22 -15.41 -10.35 5.16
C VAL A 22 -16.00 -9.61 6.37
N TYR A 23 -17.27 -9.84 6.69
CA TYR A 23 -17.90 -9.23 7.87
C TYR A 23 -17.22 -9.69 9.16
N ASP A 24 -17.02 -11.00 9.36
CA ASP A 24 -16.40 -11.55 10.57
C ASP A 24 -14.95 -11.07 10.76
N SER A 25 -14.22 -10.83 9.67
CA SER A 25 -12.85 -10.28 9.74
C SER A 25 -12.81 -8.76 9.95
N THR A 26 -13.89 -8.03 9.65
CA THR A 26 -13.92 -6.56 9.70
C THR A 26 -14.79 -5.98 10.82
N LYS A 27 -15.66 -6.78 11.45
CA LYS A 27 -16.60 -6.34 12.49
C LYS A 27 -15.94 -5.65 13.69
N ASP A 28 -14.73 -6.07 14.05
CA ASP A 28 -13.98 -5.52 15.18
C ASP A 28 -12.97 -4.43 14.75
N ILE A 29 -12.86 -4.16 13.45
CA ILE A 29 -11.99 -3.12 12.92
C ILE A 29 -12.72 -1.78 13.03
N SER A 30 -12.31 -0.96 14.00
CA SER A 30 -12.79 0.41 14.08
C SER A 30 -12.51 1.15 12.76
N PRO A 31 -13.46 1.97 12.25
CA PRO A 31 -13.25 2.70 11.02
C PRO A 31 -11.99 3.56 11.13
N PRO A 32 -11.16 3.62 10.08
CA PRO A 32 -9.92 4.35 10.13
C PRO A 32 -10.19 5.84 10.36
N THR A 33 -9.74 6.35 11.50
CA THR A 33 -9.76 7.79 11.79
C THR A 33 -8.65 8.50 11.02
N ALA A 34 -8.66 9.85 11.00
CA ALA A 34 -7.58 10.65 10.40
C ALA A 34 -6.18 10.38 11.02
N TYR A 35 -6.15 9.73 12.19
CA TYR A 35 -4.94 9.33 12.92
C TYR A 35 -4.59 7.85 12.76
N SER A 36 -5.43 7.06 12.10
CA SER A 36 -5.16 5.65 11.81
C SER A 36 -3.89 5.52 10.97
N GLY A 37 -2.95 4.70 11.42
CA GLY A 37 -1.63 4.55 10.78
C GLY A 37 -0.69 5.77 10.92
N ARG A 38 -1.02 6.75 11.77
CA ARG A 38 -0.18 7.93 12.09
C ARG A 38 0.08 8.07 13.59
N THR A 39 -0.15 7.00 14.34
CA THR A 39 0.02 6.93 15.78
C THR A 39 1.02 5.84 16.12
N VAL A 40 1.86 6.11 17.12
CA VAL A 40 2.81 5.15 17.69
C VAL A 40 2.67 5.24 19.21
N ARG A 41 2.43 4.11 19.87
CA ARG A 41 2.37 4.05 21.32
C ARG A 41 3.79 4.08 21.88
N VAL A 42 4.08 5.04 22.75
CA VAL A 42 5.36 5.12 23.46
C VAL A 42 5.42 3.96 24.47
N ARG A 43 6.49 3.15 24.42
CA ARG A 43 6.68 2.01 25.33
C ARG A 43 7.75 2.28 26.38
N SER A 44 8.99 2.50 25.94
CA SER A 44 10.16 2.64 26.82
C SER A 44 10.88 3.96 26.59
N ASN A 45 11.28 4.24 25.35
CA ASN A 45 12.00 5.43 24.96
C ASN A 45 11.18 6.29 23.99
N ILE A 46 11.07 7.58 24.34
CA ILE A 46 10.38 8.58 23.52
C ILE A 46 11.10 8.77 22.18
N MET A 47 12.44 8.77 22.18
CA MET A 47 13.24 9.01 20.98
C MET A 47 13.05 7.91 19.93
N ASP A 48 13.07 6.65 20.36
CA ASP A 48 12.83 5.51 19.47
C ASP A 48 11.39 5.51 18.93
N SER A 49 10.43 5.85 19.79
CA SER A 49 9.03 5.98 19.40
C SER A 49 8.82 7.13 18.39
N TYR A 50 9.54 8.24 18.56
CA TYR A 50 9.54 9.37 17.63
C TYR A 50 10.20 9.01 16.30
N ALA A 51 11.33 8.31 16.31
CA ALA A 51 11.99 7.82 15.10
C ALA A 51 11.09 6.85 14.32
N MET A 52 10.38 5.96 15.03
CA MET A 52 9.38 5.07 14.45
C MET A 52 8.24 5.87 13.80
N LEU A 53 7.70 6.87 14.50
CA LEU A 53 6.66 7.75 13.96
C LEU A 53 7.14 8.53 12.73
N SER A 54 8.37 9.06 12.75
CA SER A 54 8.95 9.79 11.62
C SER A 54 9.07 8.90 10.37
N ASN A 55 9.54 7.66 10.54
CA ASN A 55 9.58 6.66 9.47
C ASN A 55 8.18 6.29 8.97
N LEU A 56 7.21 6.14 9.87
CA LEU A 56 5.82 5.83 9.53
C LEU A 56 5.20 6.94 8.68
N LEU A 57 5.41 8.22 9.04
CA LEU A 57 4.94 9.37 8.26
C LEU A 57 5.64 9.47 6.89
N GLN A 58 6.91 9.07 6.80
CA GLN A 58 7.64 9.02 5.54
C GLN A 58 7.12 7.93 4.60
N ARG A 59 6.89 6.71 5.12
CA ARG A 59 6.32 5.57 4.36
C ARG A 59 4.93 5.90 3.82
N ASN A 60 4.08 6.51 4.64
CA ASN A 60 2.75 6.98 4.24
C ASN A 60 2.78 8.28 3.43
N ASN A 61 3.96 8.81 3.12
CA ASN A 61 4.17 9.97 2.27
C ASN A 61 3.49 11.28 2.74
N VAL A 62 3.17 11.39 4.02
CA VAL A 62 2.36 12.48 4.60
C VAL A 62 3.05 13.84 4.41
N ARG A 63 4.35 13.91 4.74
CA ARG A 63 5.11 15.17 4.68
C ARG A 63 5.23 15.72 3.26
N ARG A 64 5.50 14.85 2.28
CA ARG A 64 5.62 15.25 0.86
C ARG A 64 4.28 15.71 0.31
N GLU A 65 3.20 15.04 0.70
CA GLU A 65 1.86 15.43 0.28
C GLU A 65 1.45 16.77 0.89
N LEU A 66 1.72 16.99 2.18
CA LEU A 66 1.51 18.29 2.82
C LEU A 66 2.26 19.42 2.10
N ALA A 67 3.53 19.19 1.77
CA ALA A 67 4.33 20.17 1.02
C ALA A 67 3.74 20.45 -0.37
N LYS A 68 3.28 19.41 -1.09
CA LYS A 68 2.60 19.56 -2.40
C LYS A 68 1.23 20.24 -2.30
N ALA A 69 0.51 20.03 -1.20
CA ALA A 69 -0.80 20.61 -0.95
C ALA A 69 -0.75 22.06 -0.44
N SER A 70 0.41 22.52 0.05
CA SER A 70 0.60 23.90 0.52
C SER A 70 0.24 24.97 -0.52
N ARG A 71 0.32 24.63 -1.82
CA ARG A 71 -0.05 25.50 -2.94
C ARG A 71 -0.87 24.71 -3.96
N HIS A 72 -1.78 25.40 -4.64
CA HIS A 72 -2.56 24.80 -5.71
C HIS A 72 -1.68 24.43 -6.92
N GLU A 73 -1.66 23.14 -7.27
CA GLU A 73 -1.07 22.64 -8.50
C GLU A 73 -2.15 22.53 -9.60
N LYS A 74 -1.97 23.26 -10.71
CA LYS A 74 -2.87 23.16 -11.87
C LYS A 74 -2.99 21.72 -12.35
N LYS A 75 -4.21 21.29 -12.72
CA LYS A 75 -4.52 19.89 -13.13
C LYS A 75 -3.57 19.34 -14.20
N GLY A 76 -3.28 20.12 -15.25
CA GLY A 76 -2.37 19.71 -16.34
C GLY A 76 -0.93 19.50 -15.87
N VAL A 77 -0.43 20.40 -15.00
CA VAL A 77 0.90 20.30 -14.40
C VAL A 77 0.99 19.05 -13.52
N LYS A 78 -0.04 18.80 -12.69
CA LYS A 78 -0.15 17.59 -11.86
C LYS A 78 -0.07 16.31 -12.69
N ARG A 79 -0.78 16.23 -13.83
CA ARG A 79 -0.74 15.06 -14.72
C ARG A 79 0.67 14.81 -15.29
N ARG A 80 1.33 15.86 -15.81
CA ARG A 80 2.70 15.75 -16.34
C ARG A 80 3.69 15.31 -15.27
N ARG A 81 3.59 15.89 -14.07
CA ARG A 81 4.42 15.50 -12.93
C ARG A 81 4.23 14.03 -12.56
N LEU A 82 2.98 13.58 -12.42
CA LEU A 82 2.69 12.17 -12.07
C LEU A 82 3.19 11.20 -13.13
N ALA A 83 3.03 11.51 -14.42
CA ALA A 83 3.57 10.69 -15.50
C ALA A 83 5.11 10.59 -15.43
N SER A 84 5.79 11.73 -15.25
CA SER A 84 7.26 11.78 -15.08
C SER A 84 7.75 11.05 -13.82
N GLU A 85 7.07 11.22 -12.68
CA GLU A 85 7.40 10.52 -11.44
C GLU A 85 7.22 9.00 -11.58
N THR A 86 6.14 8.56 -12.23
CA THR A 86 5.90 7.14 -12.50
C THR A 86 6.93 6.56 -13.45
N TRP A 87 7.24 7.24 -14.55
CA TRP A 87 8.25 6.78 -15.48
C TRP A 87 9.63 6.65 -14.81
N ARG A 88 10.06 7.65 -14.02
CA ARG A 88 11.34 7.57 -13.27
C ARG A 88 11.36 6.41 -12.29
N ARG A 89 10.24 6.12 -11.63
CA ARG A 89 10.13 4.98 -10.70
C ARG A 89 10.27 3.64 -11.43
N VAL A 90 9.55 3.48 -12.54
CA VAL A 90 9.60 2.27 -13.38
C VAL A 90 11.00 2.11 -13.95
N PHE A 91 11.56 3.16 -14.54
CA PHE A 91 12.92 3.15 -15.08
C PHE A 91 13.96 2.74 -14.03
N ALA A 92 13.92 3.33 -12.83
CA ALA A 92 14.84 2.96 -11.75
C ALA A 92 14.67 1.50 -11.30
N HIS A 93 13.45 0.97 -11.32
CA HIS A 93 13.17 -0.43 -11.03
C HIS A 93 13.78 -1.35 -12.09
N GLU A 94 13.55 -1.06 -13.37
CA GLU A 94 14.11 -1.85 -14.47
C GLU A 94 15.65 -1.83 -14.46
N VAL A 95 16.26 -0.66 -14.28
CA VAL A 95 17.72 -0.54 -14.16
C VAL A 95 18.23 -1.37 -12.98
N ARG A 96 17.56 -1.34 -11.83
CA ARG A 96 17.94 -2.17 -10.67
C ARG A 96 17.89 -3.66 -11.01
N ASN A 97 16.85 -4.12 -11.68
CA ASN A 97 16.70 -5.54 -12.05
C ASN A 97 17.81 -5.97 -13.01
N SER A 98 18.12 -5.15 -14.02
CA SER A 98 19.22 -5.42 -14.95
C SER A 98 20.58 -5.47 -14.23
N VAL A 99 20.86 -4.53 -13.34
CA VAL A 99 22.12 -4.52 -12.55
C VAL A 99 22.21 -5.75 -11.64
N GLN A 100 21.11 -6.13 -10.98
CA GLN A 100 21.06 -7.33 -10.14
C GLN A 100 21.32 -8.60 -10.95
N LEU A 101 20.79 -8.69 -12.17
CA LEU A 101 21.05 -9.81 -13.07
C LEU A 101 22.53 -9.88 -13.45
N VAL A 102 23.14 -8.76 -13.86
CA VAL A 102 24.57 -8.70 -14.21
C VAL A 102 25.44 -9.05 -13.00
N ALA A 103 25.13 -8.53 -11.82
CA ALA A 103 25.85 -8.87 -10.59
C ALA A 103 25.77 -10.37 -10.27
N LYS A 104 24.61 -11.01 -10.51
CA LYS A 104 24.42 -12.45 -10.32
C LYS A 104 25.18 -13.30 -11.36
N ILE A 105 25.29 -12.84 -12.60
CA ILE A 105 26.11 -13.48 -13.64
C ILE A 105 27.59 -13.41 -13.24
N ARG A 106 28.06 -12.21 -12.85
CA ARG A 106 29.43 -11.99 -12.37
C ARG A 106 29.77 -12.85 -11.16
N SER A 107 28.87 -12.96 -10.17
CA SER A 107 29.12 -13.79 -8.99
C SER A 107 29.23 -15.29 -9.29
N ARG A 108 28.74 -15.74 -10.45
CA ARG A 108 28.79 -17.14 -10.90
C ARG A 108 30.07 -17.49 -11.65
N GLY A 109 30.98 -16.53 -11.86
CA GLY A 109 32.32 -16.79 -12.42
C GLY A 109 32.45 -16.66 -13.94
N ALA A 110 31.58 -15.86 -14.58
CA ALA A 110 31.90 -15.26 -15.88
C ALA A 110 32.81 -14.04 -15.71
#